data_AF-A0A8T2IXT9-F1
#
_entry.id   AF-A0A8T2IXT9-F1
#
_cell.length_a   1.000
_cell.length_b   1.000
_cell.length_c   1.000
_cell.angle_alpha   90.00
_cell.angle_beta   90.00
_cell.angle_gamma   90.00
#
_symmetry.space_group_name_H-M   'P 1'
#
loop_
_entity.id
_entity.type
_entity.pdbx_description
1 polymer ?
#
loop_
_entity_poly.entity_id
_entity_poly.type
_entity_poly.pdbx_seq_one_letter_code
_entity_poly.pdbx_strand_id
1 'polypeptide(L)'
;MIILLLKYGADPSLVDGEGYSATHLAVLFQHIPIIAYLVSKGQSIDTPDINGMTPLMLSAQRVHGMEPTSFLLKLNASVNRVDKTHGNSPLHWAVTSGNANAVDLLLEAGANLDVLNEKEESPLDIARQTRNHLIVHLLNNETQVRVRRNSRLLKALQKYEISLVAMVNLLIIWAVGYILDMNTDSWLLKGTLLALVTALSQLFARRFVGFKAQQSLAPIFLCCSVFWMFNTWFIYFVPALARIEYQLPFFLSLTSLVYFFYKTCRTDPGYIKSSEEESKQTIITLAESGCLDVRMFCISCLVKKPVRSVHCHNCKFCVARLDQHCIWTGTCIGLYYL
;
A
#
# COMPACT_ATOMS: atom_id res chain seq x y z
N MET A 1 12.84 -8.24 -30.44
CA MET A 1 14.27 -8.22 -30.80
C MET A 1 15.16 -8.70 -29.67
N ILE A 2 15.19 -8.04 -28.50
CA ILE A 2 16.08 -8.39 -27.37
C ILE A 2 15.98 -9.85 -26.92
N ILE A 3 14.76 -10.37 -26.75
CA ILE A 3 14.53 -11.77 -26.35
C ILE A 3 15.12 -12.76 -27.38
N LEU A 4 15.05 -12.41 -28.66
CA LEU A 4 15.62 -13.23 -29.74
C LEU A 4 17.16 -13.23 -29.65
N LEU A 5 17.77 -12.06 -29.44
CA LEU A 5 19.22 -11.95 -29.27
C LEU A 5 19.74 -12.79 -28.10
N LEU A 6 19.06 -12.72 -26.96
CA LEU A 6 19.41 -13.52 -25.77
C LEU A 6 19.21 -15.01 -25.99
N LYS A 7 18.20 -15.42 -26.77
CA LYS A 7 18.01 -16.82 -27.18
C LYS A 7 19.15 -17.33 -28.07
N TYR A 8 19.76 -16.47 -28.88
CA TYR A 8 20.94 -16.78 -29.70
C TYR A 8 22.27 -16.56 -28.98
N GLY A 9 22.27 -16.37 -27.66
CA GLY A 9 23.50 -16.32 -26.86
C GLY A 9 24.15 -14.94 -26.77
N ALA A 10 23.43 -13.86 -27.07
CA ALA A 10 23.90 -12.51 -26.73
C ALA A 10 24.10 -12.40 -25.21
N ASP A 11 25.21 -11.79 -24.78
CA ASP A 11 25.55 -11.61 -23.37
C ASP A 11 24.95 -10.29 -22.83
N PRO A 12 23.97 -10.32 -21.89
CA PRO A 12 23.38 -9.11 -21.33
C PRO A 12 24.26 -8.42 -20.27
N SER A 13 25.37 -9.05 -19.85
CA SER A 13 26.30 -8.47 -18.86
C SER A 13 27.28 -7.47 -19.48
N LEU A 14 27.38 -7.45 -20.80
CA LEU A 14 28.18 -6.47 -21.52
C LEU A 14 27.65 -5.05 -21.26
N VAL A 15 28.59 -4.12 -21.14
CA VAL A 15 28.33 -2.71 -20.90
C VAL A 15 28.79 -1.87 -22.09
N ASP A 16 28.15 -0.74 -22.32
CA ASP A 16 28.59 0.24 -23.32
C ASP A 16 29.78 1.09 -22.80
N GLY A 17 30.18 2.08 -23.58
CA GLY A 17 31.30 2.97 -23.23
C GLY A 17 31.06 3.84 -22.00
N GLU A 18 29.81 4.03 -21.58
CA GLU A 18 29.43 4.73 -20.35
C GLU A 18 29.25 3.76 -19.17
N GLY A 19 29.47 2.45 -19.39
CA GLY A 19 29.28 1.42 -18.38
C GLY A 19 27.83 0.98 -18.21
N TYR A 20 26.91 1.38 -19.10
CA TYR A 20 25.52 0.92 -19.04
C TYR A 20 25.38 -0.50 -19.56
N SER A 21 24.98 -1.39 -18.65
CA SER A 21 24.47 -2.73 -18.99
C SER A 21 23.07 -2.66 -19.62
N ALA A 22 22.60 -3.80 -20.13
CA ALA A 22 21.25 -3.90 -20.70
C ALA A 22 20.13 -3.50 -19.71
N THR A 23 20.32 -3.70 -18.40
CA THR A 23 19.34 -3.31 -17.37
C THR A 23 19.26 -1.79 -17.21
N HIS A 24 20.39 -1.09 -17.28
CA HIS A 24 20.44 0.37 -17.24
C HIS A 24 19.68 1.00 -18.41
N LEU A 25 19.94 0.52 -19.62
CA LEU A 25 19.24 0.99 -20.82
C LEU A 25 17.75 0.70 -20.76
N ALA A 26 17.35 -0.50 -20.31
CA ALA A 26 15.95 -0.85 -20.14
C ALA A 26 15.23 0.06 -19.13
N VAL A 27 15.92 0.49 -18.06
CA VAL A 27 15.41 1.46 -17.09
C VAL A 27 15.28 2.85 -17.71
N LEU A 28 16.31 3.35 -18.39
CA LEU A 28 16.30 4.68 -19.00
C LEU A 28 15.16 4.84 -20.01
N PHE A 29 14.91 3.79 -20.80
CA PHE A 29 13.81 3.74 -21.77
C PHE A 29 12.48 3.23 -21.20
N GLN A 30 12.40 3.01 -19.88
CA GLN A 30 11.17 2.63 -19.17
C GLN A 30 10.53 1.32 -19.68
N HIS A 31 11.34 0.39 -20.16
CA HIS A 31 10.87 -0.89 -20.70
C HIS A 31 10.78 -1.97 -19.61
N ILE A 32 9.77 -1.84 -18.75
CA ILE A 32 9.54 -2.77 -17.62
C ILE A 32 9.53 -4.26 -18.00
N PRO A 33 8.89 -4.70 -19.10
CA PRO A 33 8.92 -6.10 -19.49
C PRO A 33 10.35 -6.62 -19.76
N ILE A 34 11.24 -5.77 -20.29
CA ILE A 34 12.63 -6.13 -20.54
C ILE A 34 13.41 -6.22 -19.23
N ILE A 35 13.20 -5.27 -18.30
CA ILE A 35 13.79 -5.33 -16.95
C ILE A 35 13.41 -6.64 -16.26
N ALA A 36 12.11 -6.98 -16.27
CA ALA A 36 11.58 -8.21 -15.70
C ALA A 36 12.26 -9.46 -16.30
N TYR A 37 12.40 -9.49 -17.63
CA TYR A 37 13.02 -10.61 -18.34
C TYR A 37 14.51 -10.76 -18.01
N LEU A 38 15.28 -9.68 -18.04
CA LEU A 38 16.72 -9.69 -17.74
C LEU A 38 16.99 -10.19 -16.33
N VAL A 39 16.26 -9.68 -15.34
CA VAL A 39 16.38 -10.09 -13.94
C VAL A 39 15.95 -11.55 -13.76
N SER A 40 14.90 -12.00 -14.46
CA SER A 40 14.48 -13.41 -14.44
C SER A 40 15.53 -14.34 -15.06
N LYS A 41 16.33 -13.86 -16.01
CA LYS A 41 17.49 -14.57 -16.58
C LYS A 41 18.76 -14.48 -15.72
N GLY A 42 18.68 -13.91 -14.51
CA GLY A 42 19.78 -13.88 -13.55
C GLY A 42 20.66 -12.62 -13.60
N GLN A 43 20.29 -11.60 -14.37
CA GLN A 43 20.98 -10.31 -14.28
C GLN A 43 20.73 -9.65 -12.92
N SER A 44 21.79 -9.12 -12.31
CA SER A 44 21.66 -8.44 -11.02
C SER A 44 21.01 -7.06 -11.20
N ILE A 45 20.00 -6.80 -10.35
CA ILE A 45 19.25 -5.54 -10.30
C ILE A 45 20.09 -4.35 -9.85
N ASP A 46 21.20 -4.62 -9.15
CA ASP A 46 22.10 -3.63 -8.56
C ASP A 46 23.48 -3.62 -9.24
N THR A 47 23.53 -4.02 -10.51
CA THR A 47 24.74 -3.88 -11.34
C THR A 47 25.10 -2.39 -11.43
N PRO A 48 26.28 -1.95 -10.98
CA PRO A 48 26.67 -0.54 -11.11
C PRO A 48 27.17 -0.21 -12.51
N ASP A 49 26.94 1.02 -12.97
CA ASP A 49 27.63 1.60 -14.13
C ASP A 49 29.07 2.03 -13.78
N ILE A 50 29.76 2.71 -14.71
CA ILE A 50 31.15 3.16 -14.51
C ILE A 50 31.30 4.18 -13.36
N ASN A 51 30.24 4.93 -13.07
CA ASN A 51 30.17 5.92 -12.00
C ASN A 51 29.74 5.29 -10.67
N GLY A 52 29.44 3.99 -10.65
CA GLY A 52 28.91 3.28 -9.50
C GLY A 52 27.40 3.45 -9.31
N MET A 53 26.70 4.08 -10.26
CA MET A 53 25.25 4.25 -10.18
C MET A 53 24.54 2.94 -10.47
N THR A 54 23.57 2.57 -9.64
CA THR A 54 22.67 1.44 -9.90
C THR A 54 21.52 1.84 -10.83
N PRO A 55 20.80 0.88 -11.42
CA PRO A 55 19.59 1.18 -12.19
C PRO A 55 18.55 1.97 -11.38
N LEU A 56 18.45 1.74 -10.07
CA LEU A 56 17.55 2.50 -9.18
C LEU A 56 17.99 3.97 -9.02
N MET A 57 19.29 4.25 -8.93
CA MET A 57 19.79 5.62 -8.90
C MET A 57 19.51 6.34 -10.22
N LEU A 58 19.74 5.65 -11.34
CA LEU A 58 19.47 6.19 -12.67
C LEU A 58 17.98 6.47 -12.90
N SER A 59 17.09 5.59 -12.43
CA SER A 59 15.64 5.84 -12.50
C SER A 59 15.24 7.05 -11.66
N ALA A 60 15.76 7.17 -10.44
CA ALA A 60 15.51 8.31 -9.56
C ALA A 60 16.00 9.63 -10.17
N GLN A 61 17.16 9.61 -10.83
CA GLN A 61 17.78 10.80 -11.42
C GLN A 61 17.11 11.23 -12.74
N ARG A 62 16.85 10.29 -13.65
CA ARG A 62 16.56 10.60 -15.06
C ARG A 62 15.11 10.35 -15.49
N VAL A 63 14.35 9.55 -14.74
CA VAL A 63 12.99 9.17 -15.14
C VAL A 63 11.94 9.83 -14.25
N HIS A 64 11.19 10.77 -14.83
CA HIS A 64 10.06 11.40 -14.17
C HIS A 64 8.79 10.53 -14.35
N GLY A 65 8.35 9.89 -13.28
CA GLY A 65 7.20 8.98 -13.30
C GLY A 65 7.22 8.03 -12.10
N MET A 66 6.18 7.20 -11.98
CA MET A 66 6.14 6.13 -10.96
C MET A 66 6.99 4.92 -11.37
N GLU A 67 7.03 4.63 -12.67
CA GLU A 67 7.87 3.58 -13.25
C GLU A 67 9.10 4.21 -13.91
N PRO A 68 10.26 3.53 -13.90
CA PRO A 68 10.51 2.17 -13.42
C PRO A 68 10.90 2.08 -11.94
N THR A 69 10.98 3.19 -11.21
CA THR A 69 11.42 3.22 -9.81
C THR A 69 10.59 2.28 -8.92
N SER A 70 9.26 2.28 -9.06
CA SER A 70 8.40 1.39 -8.27
C SER A 70 8.65 -0.08 -8.57
N PHE A 71 8.92 -0.42 -9.83
CA PHE A 71 9.21 -1.78 -10.27
C PHE A 71 10.56 -2.28 -9.74
N LEU A 72 11.61 -1.47 -9.81
CA LEU A 72 12.94 -1.82 -9.29
C LEU A 72 12.88 -2.09 -7.78
N LEU A 73 12.14 -1.26 -7.02
CA LEU A 73 11.93 -1.47 -5.59
C LEU A 73 11.17 -2.77 -5.28
N LYS A 74 10.19 -3.15 -6.11
CA LYS A 74 9.50 -4.45 -5.99
C LYS A 74 10.42 -5.64 -6.25
N LEU A 75 11.43 -5.47 -7.09
CA LEU A 75 12.48 -6.47 -7.33
C LEU A 75 13.58 -6.45 -6.26
N ASN A 76 13.33 -5.81 -5.12
CA ASN A 76 14.26 -5.70 -3.99
C ASN A 76 15.60 -5.02 -4.35
N ALA A 77 15.58 -4.03 -5.25
CA ALA A 77 16.75 -3.21 -5.53
C ALA A 77 17.28 -2.51 -4.25
N SER A 78 18.59 -2.37 -4.14
CA SER A 78 19.24 -1.80 -2.97
C SER A 78 18.95 -0.31 -2.81
N VAL A 79 18.06 0.03 -1.87
CA VAL A 79 17.58 1.41 -1.63
C VAL A 79 18.65 2.35 -1.07
N ASN A 80 19.62 1.80 -0.34
CA ASN A 80 20.62 2.58 0.42
C ASN A 80 22.04 2.46 -0.12
N ARG A 81 22.24 1.84 -1.29
CA ARG A 81 23.56 1.83 -1.94
C ARG A 81 23.94 3.25 -2.31
N VAL A 82 25.23 3.54 -2.37
CA VAL A 82 25.77 4.85 -2.80
C VAL A 82 26.59 4.68 -4.07
N ASP A 83 26.58 5.70 -4.93
CA ASP A 83 27.44 5.72 -6.12
C ASP A 83 28.91 5.93 -5.72
N LYS A 84 29.81 5.66 -6.67
CA LYS A 84 31.25 5.78 -6.44
C LYS A 84 31.73 7.22 -6.64
N THR A 85 31.03 8.01 -7.45
CA THR A 85 31.49 9.34 -7.87
C THR A 85 31.15 10.45 -6.89
N HIS A 86 30.05 10.34 -6.15
CA HIS A 86 29.59 11.41 -5.26
C HIS A 86 29.19 10.92 -3.86
N GLY A 87 29.16 9.61 -3.62
CA GLY A 87 28.60 9.04 -2.39
C GLY A 87 27.09 9.27 -2.23
N ASN A 88 26.40 9.63 -3.31
CA ASN A 88 24.97 9.86 -3.37
C ASN A 88 24.19 8.53 -3.38
N SER A 89 23.20 8.42 -2.49
CA SER A 89 22.20 7.36 -2.52
C SER A 89 21.10 7.63 -3.58
N PRO A 90 20.24 6.65 -3.93
CA PRO A 90 19.08 6.90 -4.79
C PRO A 90 18.22 8.09 -4.33
N LEU A 91 18.10 8.30 -3.01
CA LEU A 91 17.35 9.42 -2.46
C LEU A 91 18.02 10.77 -2.73
N HIS A 92 19.36 10.86 -2.64
CA HIS A 92 20.08 12.08 -3.03
C HIS A 92 19.82 12.42 -4.50
N TRP A 93 19.86 11.42 -5.39
CA TRP A 93 19.61 11.62 -6.81
C TRP A 93 18.16 12.02 -7.11
N ALA A 94 17.17 11.42 -6.43
CA ALA A 94 15.76 11.80 -6.56
C ALA A 94 15.51 13.24 -6.11
N VAL A 95 16.15 13.68 -5.02
CA VAL A 95 16.05 15.05 -4.53
C VAL A 95 16.73 16.02 -5.50
N THR A 96 17.93 15.70 -5.95
CA THR A 96 18.72 16.52 -6.88
C THR A 96 17.99 16.74 -8.21
N SER A 97 17.30 15.71 -8.72
CA SER A 97 16.49 15.79 -9.95
C SER A 97 15.11 16.43 -9.74
N GLY A 98 14.73 16.74 -8.49
CA GLY A 98 13.39 17.24 -8.17
C GLY A 98 12.27 16.21 -8.37
N ASN A 99 12.60 14.92 -8.44
CA ASN A 99 11.67 13.84 -8.73
C ASN A 99 10.88 13.42 -7.49
N ALA A 100 9.82 14.18 -7.17
CA ALA A 100 8.96 13.94 -6.01
C ALA A 100 8.38 12.52 -5.95
N ASN A 101 7.99 11.94 -7.10
CA ASN A 101 7.46 10.58 -7.16
C ASN A 101 8.51 9.54 -6.73
N ALA A 102 9.76 9.68 -7.18
CA ALA A 102 10.84 8.80 -6.75
C ALA A 102 11.17 9.01 -5.27
N VAL A 103 11.13 10.25 -4.76
CA VAL A 103 11.28 10.53 -3.33
C VAL A 103 10.22 9.77 -2.53
N ASP A 104 8.94 9.92 -2.85
CA ASP A 104 7.86 9.22 -2.13
C ASP A 104 8.05 7.69 -2.14
N LEU A 105 8.33 7.11 -3.31
CA LEU A 105 8.55 5.66 -3.44
C LEU A 105 9.77 5.16 -2.64
N LEU A 106 10.87 5.93 -2.64
CA LEU A 106 12.08 5.58 -1.90
C LEU A 106 11.86 5.70 -0.38
N LEU A 107 11.11 6.70 0.08
CA LEU A 107 10.74 6.86 1.49
C LEU A 107 9.86 5.70 1.97
N GLU A 108 8.86 5.29 1.16
CA GLU A 108 8.03 4.11 1.41
C GLU A 108 8.86 2.82 1.48
N ALA A 109 9.88 2.70 0.63
CA ALA A 109 10.81 1.57 0.62
C ALA A 109 11.85 1.60 1.75
N GLY A 110 11.82 2.61 2.63
CA GLY A 110 12.70 2.69 3.79
C GLY A 110 14.09 3.26 3.49
N ALA A 111 14.21 4.13 2.50
CA ALA A 111 15.46 4.85 2.23
C ALA A 111 15.97 5.56 3.48
N ASN A 112 17.28 5.50 3.72
CA ASN A 112 17.90 6.17 4.85
C ASN A 112 17.99 7.69 4.59
N LEU A 113 17.47 8.47 5.54
CA LEU A 113 17.35 9.93 5.48
C LEU A 113 18.62 10.64 5.96
N ASP A 114 19.44 9.94 6.75
CA ASP A 114 20.60 10.49 7.43
C ASP A 114 21.92 10.10 6.73
N VAL A 115 21.85 9.55 5.51
CA VAL A 115 23.04 9.25 4.71
C VAL A 115 23.67 10.57 4.28
N LEU A 116 24.97 10.69 4.45
CA LEU A 116 25.74 11.82 3.97
C LEU A 116 26.50 11.42 2.71
N ASN A 117 26.49 12.29 1.71
CA ASN A 117 27.31 12.14 0.51
C ASN A 117 28.76 12.60 0.77
N GLU A 118 29.63 12.58 -0.25
CA GLU A 118 31.03 13.00 -0.13
C GLU A 118 31.21 14.49 0.24
N LYS A 119 30.17 15.32 0.06
CA LYS A 119 30.16 16.73 0.48
C LYS A 119 29.60 16.92 1.90
N GLU A 120 29.36 15.83 2.63
CA GLU A 120 28.71 15.84 3.95
C GLU A 120 27.27 16.38 3.92
N GLU A 121 26.60 16.32 2.76
CA GLU A 121 25.22 16.78 2.60
C GLU A 121 24.25 15.61 2.76
N SER A 122 23.20 15.81 3.57
CA SER A 122 22.06 14.89 3.61
C SER A 122 21.08 15.17 2.45
N PRO A 123 20.17 14.24 2.12
CA PRO A 123 19.11 14.50 1.16
C PRO A 123 18.24 15.71 1.53
N LEU A 124 18.06 15.99 2.83
CA LEU A 124 17.32 17.15 3.29
C LEU A 124 18.08 18.46 3.03
N ASP A 125 19.41 18.44 3.14
CA ASP A 125 20.24 19.62 2.88
C ASP A 125 20.22 19.97 1.40
N ILE A 126 20.33 18.98 0.51
CA ILE A 126 20.17 19.18 -0.94
C ILE A 126 18.77 19.71 -1.27
N ALA A 127 17.71 19.19 -0.64
CA ALA A 127 16.34 19.66 -0.86
C ALA A 127 16.16 21.14 -0.47
N ARG A 128 16.86 21.58 0.59
CA ARG A 128 16.86 22.99 1.04
C ARG A 128 17.65 23.88 0.07
N GLN A 129 18.80 23.41 -0.40
CA GLN A 129 19.62 24.16 -1.37
C GLN A 129 18.89 24.36 -2.70
N THR A 130 18.21 23.32 -3.20
CA THR A 130 17.40 23.35 -4.43
C THR A 130 16.08 24.14 -4.28
N ARG A 131 15.75 24.59 -3.07
CA ARG A 131 14.51 25.33 -2.71
C ARG A 131 13.21 24.63 -3.12
N ASN A 132 13.22 23.29 -3.17
CA ASN A 132 12.02 22.51 -3.50
C ASN A 132 11.18 22.27 -2.23
N HIS A 133 10.24 23.19 -1.95
CA HIS A 133 9.38 23.13 -0.76
C HIS A 133 8.58 21.83 -0.63
N LEU A 134 8.17 21.24 -1.76
CA LEU A 134 7.42 19.99 -1.76
C LEU A 134 8.27 18.84 -1.24
N ILE A 135 9.49 18.67 -1.76
CA ILE A 135 10.41 17.62 -1.31
C ILE A 135 10.83 17.84 0.14
N VAL A 136 11.12 19.08 0.54
CA VAL A 136 11.41 19.41 1.95
C VAL A 136 10.24 19.00 2.86
N HIS A 137 9.01 19.26 2.44
CA HIS A 137 7.83 18.83 3.19
C HIS A 137 7.72 17.29 3.28
N LEU A 138 7.95 16.57 2.17
CA LEU A 138 7.91 15.10 2.15
C LEU A 138 8.96 14.49 3.11
N LEU A 139 10.21 14.96 3.05
CA LEU A 139 11.28 14.50 3.93
C LEU A 139 11.01 14.83 5.41
N ASN A 140 10.54 16.05 5.70
CA ASN A 140 10.17 16.43 7.06
C ASN A 140 8.98 15.63 7.60
N ASN A 141 7.99 15.33 6.76
CA ASN A 141 6.87 14.50 7.18
C ASN A 141 7.34 13.07 7.50
N GLU A 142 8.16 12.48 6.64
CA GLU A 142 8.67 11.13 6.86
C GLU A 142 9.59 11.03 8.09
N THR A 143 10.48 12.00 8.33
CA THR A 143 11.28 12.06 9.56
C THR A 143 10.37 12.11 10.81
N GLN A 144 9.34 12.95 10.81
CA GLN A 144 8.36 13.03 11.90
C GLN A 144 7.62 11.70 12.09
N VAL A 145 7.21 11.05 11.00
CA VAL A 145 6.55 9.74 11.02
C VAL A 145 7.49 8.67 11.62
N ARG A 146 8.77 8.63 11.23
CA ARG A 146 9.76 7.68 11.75
C ARG A 146 10.05 7.90 13.24
N VAL A 147 10.19 9.16 13.67
CA VAL A 147 10.35 9.51 15.09
C VAL A 147 9.12 9.07 15.90
N ARG A 148 7.91 9.35 15.40
CA ARG A 148 6.65 8.89 16.03
C ARG A 148 6.61 7.35 16.12
N ARG A 149 6.93 6.64 15.04
CA ARG A 149 6.98 5.16 15.00
C ARG A 149 7.98 4.59 16.01
N ASN A 150 9.07 5.30 16.31
CA ASN A 150 10.07 4.86 17.30
C ASN A 150 9.64 5.06 18.75
N SER A 151 8.61 5.88 19.03
CA SER A 151 8.11 6.07 20.39
C SER A 151 7.42 4.81 20.95
N ARG A 152 7.74 4.44 22.19
CA ARG A 152 7.22 3.21 22.85
C ARG A 152 5.69 3.23 22.97
N LEU A 153 5.12 4.40 23.28
CA LEU A 153 3.67 4.59 23.38
C LEU A 153 2.97 4.35 22.05
N LEU A 154 3.53 4.86 20.93
CA LEU A 154 2.91 4.67 19.63
C LEU A 154 3.06 3.23 19.13
N LYS A 155 4.16 2.53 19.47
CA LYS A 155 4.29 1.08 19.21
C LYS A 155 3.23 0.27 19.95
N ALA A 156 2.93 0.63 21.21
CA ALA A 156 1.84 0.02 21.96
C ALA A 156 0.48 0.34 21.33
N LEU A 157 0.22 1.61 20.96
CA LEU A 157 -1.00 2.01 20.26
C LEU A 157 -1.15 1.33 18.89
N GLN A 158 -0.06 1.10 18.15
CA GLN A 158 -0.08 0.36 16.88
C GLN A 158 -0.40 -1.12 17.08
N LYS A 159 0.12 -1.74 18.15
CA LYS A 159 -0.23 -3.11 18.52
C LYS A 159 -1.73 -3.26 18.83
N TYR A 160 -2.33 -2.24 19.41
CA TYR A 160 -3.75 -2.19 19.74
C TYR A 160 -4.55 -1.31 18.76
N GLU A 161 -4.03 -0.98 17.57
CA GLU A 161 -4.60 0.07 16.70
C GLU A 161 -6.04 -0.25 16.30
N ILE A 162 -6.28 -1.48 15.86
CA ILE A 162 -7.61 -1.97 15.49
C ILE A 162 -8.54 -1.97 16.69
N SER A 163 -8.04 -2.34 17.88
CA SER A 163 -8.83 -2.34 19.12
C SER A 163 -9.17 -0.91 19.58
N LEU A 164 -8.23 0.02 19.48
CA LEU A 164 -8.41 1.44 19.79
C LEU A 164 -9.47 2.05 18.86
N VAL A 165 -9.37 1.77 17.56
CA VAL A 165 -10.35 2.21 16.55
C VAL A 165 -11.74 1.63 16.85
N ALA A 166 -11.83 0.35 17.23
CA ALA A 166 -13.10 -0.25 17.63
C ALA A 166 -13.70 0.42 18.88
N MET A 167 -12.88 0.69 19.90
CA MET A 167 -13.33 1.40 21.12
C MET A 167 -13.84 2.81 20.81
N VAL A 168 -13.12 3.56 19.98
CA VAL A 168 -13.55 4.90 19.58
C VAL A 168 -14.84 4.86 18.76
N ASN A 169 -15.01 3.89 17.85
CA ASN A 169 -16.25 3.73 17.12
C ASN A 169 -17.44 3.37 18.03
N LEU A 170 -17.23 2.52 19.04
CA LEU A 170 -18.26 2.21 20.04
C LEU A 170 -18.70 3.47 20.80
N LEU A 171 -17.74 4.29 21.23
CA LEU A 171 -18.00 5.55 21.94
C LEU A 171 -18.70 6.59 21.05
N ILE A 172 -18.33 6.67 19.76
CA ILE A 172 -18.98 7.58 18.81
C ILE A 172 -20.45 7.19 18.62
N ILE A 173 -20.75 5.91 18.37
CA ILE A 173 -22.13 5.45 18.19
C ILE A 173 -22.96 5.73 19.45
N TRP A 174 -22.39 5.47 20.63
CA TRP A 174 -23.02 5.80 21.91
C TRP A 174 -23.27 7.29 22.09
N ALA A 175 -22.26 8.14 21.84
CA ALA A 175 -22.36 9.58 22.00
C ALA A 175 -23.40 10.19 21.05
N VAL A 176 -23.46 9.71 19.80
CA VAL A 176 -24.48 10.13 18.83
C VAL A 176 -25.87 9.75 19.33
N GLY A 177 -26.06 8.50 19.79
CA GLY A 177 -27.33 8.06 20.37
C GLY A 177 -27.76 8.92 21.57
N TYR A 178 -26.83 9.16 22.50
CA TYR A 178 -27.07 9.98 23.68
C TYR A 178 -27.44 11.42 23.34
N ILE A 179 -26.71 12.07 22.41
CA ILE A 179 -27.00 13.45 21.97
C ILE A 179 -28.40 13.56 21.36
N LEU A 180 -28.80 12.56 20.56
CA LEU A 180 -30.12 12.54 19.94
C LEU A 180 -31.23 12.37 20.99
N ASP A 181 -31.01 11.52 22.00
CA ASP A 181 -31.95 11.21 23.09
C ASP A 181 -32.03 12.30 24.18
N MET A 182 -31.09 13.27 24.21
CA MET A 182 -31.14 14.36 25.18
C MET A 182 -32.48 15.09 25.16
N ASN A 183 -33.07 15.27 26.34
CA ASN A 183 -34.35 15.95 26.59
C ASN A 183 -34.23 17.48 26.48
N THR A 184 -33.73 17.96 25.34
CA THR A 184 -33.55 19.39 25.03
C THR A 184 -34.21 19.72 23.69
N ASP A 185 -35.00 20.79 23.67
CA ASP A 185 -35.73 21.24 22.47
C ASP A 185 -34.82 22.02 21.48
N SER A 186 -33.61 22.39 21.91
CA SER A 186 -32.67 23.15 21.09
C SER A 186 -31.95 22.25 20.08
N TRP A 187 -32.47 22.23 18.85
CA TRP A 187 -31.82 21.59 17.70
C TRP A 187 -30.41 22.13 17.42
N LEU A 188 -30.17 23.42 17.73
CA LEU A 188 -28.86 24.05 17.55
C LEU A 188 -27.82 23.45 18.50
N LEU A 189 -28.18 23.17 19.76
CA LEU A 189 -27.29 22.51 20.71
C LEU A 189 -26.97 21.07 20.30
N LYS A 190 -27.98 20.30 19.85
CA LYS A 190 -27.76 18.94 19.34
C LYS A 190 -26.85 18.95 18.12
N GLY A 191 -27.09 19.89 17.19
CA GLY A 191 -26.27 20.06 15.98
C GLY A 191 -24.82 20.42 16.29
N THR A 192 -24.57 21.35 17.22
CA THR A 192 -23.20 21.75 17.60
C THR A 192 -22.45 20.62 18.30
N LEU A 193 -23.11 19.84 19.16
CA LEU A 193 -22.51 18.68 19.81
C LEU A 193 -22.17 17.56 18.81
N LEU A 194 -23.05 17.27 17.85
CA LEU A 194 -22.76 16.31 16.77
C LEU A 194 -21.59 16.78 15.90
N ALA A 195 -21.53 18.07 15.56
CA ALA A 195 -20.41 18.65 14.83
C ALA A 195 -19.08 18.52 15.61
N LEU A 196 -19.13 18.69 16.94
CA LEU A 196 -17.96 18.54 17.80
C LEU A 196 -17.48 17.08 17.88
N VAL A 197 -18.40 16.11 18.04
CA VAL A 197 -18.07 14.68 18.04
C VAL A 197 -17.45 14.26 16.70
N THR A 198 -18.00 14.72 15.57
CA THR A 198 -17.46 14.43 14.24
C THR A 198 -16.12 15.10 13.98
N ALA A 199 -15.90 16.33 14.45
CA ALA A 199 -14.60 17.00 14.34
C ALA A 199 -13.52 16.27 15.17
N LEU A 200 -13.83 15.89 16.41
CA LEU A 200 -12.91 15.16 17.28
C LEU A 200 -12.56 13.78 16.71
N SER A 201 -13.53 13.06 16.14
CA SER A 201 -13.27 11.76 15.53
C SER A 201 -12.40 11.86 14.28
N GLN A 202 -12.57 12.90 13.47
CA GLN A 202 -11.70 13.17 12.31
C GLN A 202 -10.27 13.53 12.73
N LEU A 203 -10.11 14.35 13.77
CA LEU A 203 -8.79 14.70 14.31
C LEU A 203 -8.08 13.47 14.87
N PHE A 204 -8.81 12.62 15.59
CA PHE A 204 -8.30 11.35 16.08
C PHE A 204 -7.85 10.44 14.93
N ALA A 205 -8.70 10.27 13.91
CA ALA A 205 -8.39 9.46 12.73
C ALA A 205 -7.10 9.95 12.04
N ARG A 206 -7.00 11.27 11.77
CA ARG A 206 -5.80 11.85 11.13
C ARG A 206 -4.52 11.68 11.92
N ARG A 207 -4.60 11.64 13.26
CA ARG A 207 -3.43 11.62 14.13
C ARG A 207 -2.96 10.21 14.49
N PHE A 208 -3.89 9.27 14.63
CA PHE A 208 -3.61 7.96 15.23
C PHE A 208 -3.95 6.77 14.34
N VAL A 209 -4.77 6.95 13.30
CA VAL A 209 -5.18 5.84 12.42
C VAL A 209 -4.26 5.81 11.21
N GLY A 210 -3.50 4.74 11.07
CA GLY A 210 -2.68 4.46 9.90
C GLY A 210 -3.51 3.94 8.72
N PHE A 211 -2.88 3.88 7.55
CA PHE A 211 -3.55 3.47 6.30
C PHE A 211 -4.23 2.09 6.40
N LYS A 212 -3.62 1.12 7.11
CA LYS A 212 -4.21 -0.22 7.31
C LYS A 212 -5.48 -0.17 8.16
N ALA A 213 -5.46 0.54 9.29
CA ALA A 213 -6.64 0.69 10.13
C ALA A 213 -7.74 1.50 9.44
N GLN A 214 -7.37 2.45 8.57
CA GLN A 214 -8.31 3.20 7.74
C GLN A 214 -9.09 2.30 6.78
N GLN A 215 -8.44 1.30 6.16
CA GLN A 215 -9.11 0.29 5.33
C GLN A 215 -10.08 -0.58 6.15
N SER A 216 -9.80 -0.78 7.43
CA SER A 216 -10.65 -1.54 8.35
C SER A 216 -11.77 -0.73 9.03
N LEU A 217 -11.92 0.56 8.76
CA LEU A 217 -12.90 1.40 9.46
C LEU A 217 -14.35 0.95 9.24
N ALA A 218 -14.76 0.71 7.99
CA ALA A 218 -16.12 0.30 7.67
C ALA A 218 -16.50 -1.07 8.27
N PRO A 219 -15.67 -2.14 8.19
CA PRO A 219 -15.98 -3.40 8.87
C PRO A 219 -16.05 -3.24 10.39
N ILE A 220 -15.15 -2.46 10.99
CA ILE A 220 -15.18 -2.17 12.43
C ILE A 220 -16.48 -1.46 12.81
N PHE A 221 -16.88 -0.44 12.06
CA PHE A 221 -18.11 0.31 12.30
C PHE A 221 -19.35 -0.59 12.24
N LEU A 222 -19.43 -1.49 11.26
CA LEU A 222 -20.51 -2.46 11.15
C LEU A 222 -20.56 -3.40 12.36
N CYS A 223 -19.43 -3.95 12.79
CA CYS A 223 -19.35 -4.75 14.01
C CYS A 223 -19.78 -3.97 15.26
N CYS A 224 -19.37 -2.71 15.39
CA CYS A 224 -19.79 -1.83 16.47
C CYS A 224 -21.30 -1.56 16.46
N SER A 225 -21.92 -1.39 15.29
CA SER A 225 -23.38 -1.24 15.18
C SER A 225 -24.14 -2.51 15.58
N VAL A 226 -23.64 -3.69 15.20
CA VAL A 226 -24.22 -4.98 15.58
C VAL A 226 -24.11 -5.20 17.10
N PHE A 227 -22.98 -4.80 17.70
CA PHE A 227 -22.81 -4.82 19.15
C PHE A 227 -23.87 -3.96 19.86
N TRP A 228 -24.09 -2.72 19.41
CA TRP A 228 -25.11 -1.87 20.01
C TRP A 228 -26.52 -2.42 19.82
N MET A 229 -26.85 -2.93 18.63
CA MET A 229 -28.14 -3.58 18.37
C MET A 229 -28.41 -4.74 19.36
N PHE A 230 -27.40 -5.56 19.63
CA PHE A 230 -27.49 -6.65 20.61
C PHE A 230 -27.70 -6.14 22.04
N ASN A 231 -26.94 -5.11 22.47
CA ASN A 231 -27.07 -4.55 23.81
C ASN A 231 -28.44 -3.88 24.02
N THR A 232 -28.92 -3.11 23.04
CA THR A 232 -30.25 -2.49 23.10
C THR A 232 -31.34 -3.55 23.19
N TRP A 233 -31.23 -4.64 22.41
CA TRP A 233 -32.15 -5.76 22.51
C TRP A 233 -32.17 -6.37 23.91
N PHE A 234 -30.99 -6.67 24.48
CA PHE A 234 -30.87 -7.30 25.79
C PHE A 234 -31.35 -6.41 26.94
N ILE A 235 -31.07 -5.11 26.90
CA ILE A 235 -31.39 -4.18 27.99
C ILE A 235 -32.86 -3.75 27.94
N TYR A 236 -33.38 -3.40 26.76
CA TYR A 236 -34.70 -2.78 26.65
C TYR A 236 -35.79 -3.74 26.18
N PHE A 237 -35.49 -4.63 25.23
CA PHE A 237 -36.50 -5.46 24.59
C PHE A 237 -36.69 -6.81 25.27
N VAL A 238 -35.64 -7.46 25.78
CA VAL A 238 -35.78 -8.76 26.48
C VAL A 238 -36.71 -8.66 27.69
N PRO A 239 -36.62 -7.64 28.57
CA PRO A 239 -37.56 -7.50 29.69
C PRO A 239 -39.01 -7.22 29.24
N ALA A 240 -39.20 -6.55 28.09
CA ALA A 240 -40.51 -6.15 27.59
C ALA A 240 -41.18 -7.21 26.67
N LEU A 241 -40.38 -8.02 25.97
CA LEU A 241 -40.77 -8.99 24.94
C LEU A 241 -40.21 -10.37 25.28
N ALA A 242 -40.62 -10.92 26.43
CA ALA A 242 -40.16 -12.22 26.92
C ALA A 242 -40.70 -13.43 26.12
N ARG A 243 -41.56 -13.21 25.11
CA ARG A 243 -42.12 -14.28 24.29
C ARG A 243 -41.11 -14.82 23.28
N ILE A 244 -41.04 -16.15 23.19
CA ILE A 244 -40.12 -16.88 22.30
C ILE A 244 -40.32 -16.50 20.82
N GLU A 245 -41.55 -16.16 20.44
CA GLU A 245 -41.94 -15.73 19.09
C GLU A 245 -41.10 -14.55 18.56
N TYR A 246 -40.61 -13.67 19.44
CA TYR A 246 -39.78 -12.52 19.06
C TYR A 246 -38.28 -12.78 19.28
N GLN A 247 -37.92 -13.55 20.30
CA GLN A 247 -36.53 -13.82 20.64
C GLN A 247 -35.86 -14.73 19.61
N LEU A 248 -36.50 -15.83 19.21
CA LEU A 248 -35.93 -16.81 18.29
C LEU A 248 -35.57 -16.20 16.91
N PRO A 249 -36.46 -15.48 16.20
CA PRO A 249 -36.10 -14.90 14.90
C PRO A 249 -35.02 -13.82 15.01
N PHE A 250 -34.98 -13.06 16.10
CA PHE A 250 -33.91 -12.08 16.34
C PHE A 250 -32.54 -12.75 16.45
N PHE A 251 -32.41 -13.78 17.30
CA PHE A 251 -31.15 -14.50 17.46
C PHE A 251 -30.73 -15.25 16.18
N LEU A 252 -31.68 -15.84 15.45
CA LEU A 252 -31.41 -16.46 14.14
C LEU A 252 -30.91 -15.43 13.12
N SER A 253 -31.52 -14.26 13.06
CA SER A 253 -31.11 -13.18 12.14
C SER A 253 -29.73 -12.64 12.50
N LEU A 254 -29.47 -12.42 13.79
CA LEU A 254 -28.19 -11.93 14.29
C LEU A 254 -27.06 -12.94 14.06
N THR A 255 -27.28 -14.21 14.40
CA THR A 255 -26.29 -15.27 14.18
C THR A 255 -26.02 -15.47 12.69
N SER A 256 -27.05 -15.42 11.84
CA SER A 256 -26.90 -15.47 10.39
C SER A 256 -26.08 -14.29 9.87
N LEU A 257 -26.40 -13.06 10.30
CA LEU A 257 -25.66 -11.84 9.91
C LEU A 257 -24.17 -11.96 10.27
N VAL A 258 -23.85 -12.33 11.51
CA VAL A 258 -22.46 -12.50 11.97
C VAL A 258 -21.77 -13.62 11.22
N TYR A 259 -22.45 -14.75 10.99
CA TYR A 259 -21.92 -15.88 10.24
C TYR A 259 -21.58 -15.50 8.79
N PHE A 260 -22.52 -14.89 8.06
CA PHE A 260 -22.30 -14.50 6.68
C PHE A 260 -21.24 -13.41 6.58
N PHE A 261 -21.23 -12.41 7.47
CA PHE A 261 -20.19 -11.39 7.50
C PHE A 261 -18.80 -12.00 7.76
N TYR A 262 -18.68 -12.88 8.76
CA TYR A 262 -17.43 -13.59 9.04
C TYR A 262 -16.98 -14.45 7.85
N LYS A 263 -17.91 -15.18 7.24
CA LYS A 263 -17.65 -16.01 6.06
C LYS A 263 -17.13 -15.16 4.90
N THR A 264 -17.78 -14.04 4.58
CA THR A 264 -17.33 -13.13 3.51
C THR A 264 -15.94 -12.57 3.79
N CYS A 265 -15.65 -12.16 5.02
CA CYS A 265 -14.32 -11.66 5.42
C CYS A 265 -13.21 -12.72 5.33
N ARG A 266 -13.55 -14.01 5.49
CA ARG A 266 -12.59 -15.14 5.44
C ARG A 266 -12.45 -15.77 4.07
N THR A 267 -13.34 -15.45 3.13
CA THR A 267 -13.32 -16.05 1.80
C THR A 267 -12.14 -15.48 1.03
N ASP A 268 -11.26 -16.36 0.53
CA ASP A 268 -10.20 -15.96 -0.38
C ASP A 268 -10.86 -15.66 -1.75
N PRO A 269 -10.75 -14.43 -2.29
CA PRO A 269 -11.26 -14.10 -3.63
C PRO A 269 -10.52 -14.85 -4.75
N GLY A 270 -9.57 -15.73 -4.42
CA GLY A 270 -8.78 -16.48 -5.40
C GLY A 270 -7.51 -15.71 -5.75
N TYR A 271 -6.81 -15.18 -4.75
CA TYR A 271 -5.52 -14.55 -4.99
C TYR A 271 -4.55 -15.54 -5.62
N ILE A 272 -3.98 -15.19 -6.77
CA ILE A 272 -2.88 -15.96 -7.34
C ILE A 272 -1.65 -15.72 -6.45
N LYS A 273 -1.28 -16.75 -5.70
CA LYS A 273 0.00 -16.83 -5.01
C LYS A 273 0.97 -17.49 -5.97
N SER A 274 2.03 -16.78 -6.35
CA SER A 274 3.16 -17.34 -7.09
C SER A 274 4.40 -17.26 -6.22
N SER A 275 5.25 -18.29 -6.28
CA SER A 275 6.60 -18.17 -5.74
C SER A 275 7.44 -17.22 -6.59
N GLU A 276 8.58 -16.77 -6.07
CA GLU A 276 9.50 -15.94 -6.84
C GLU A 276 10.04 -16.71 -8.06
N GLU A 277 10.33 -18.00 -7.91
CA GLU A 277 10.78 -18.89 -8.99
C GLU A 277 9.70 -19.07 -10.06
N GLU A 278 8.45 -19.33 -9.65
CA GLU A 278 7.32 -19.47 -10.57
C GLU A 278 7.08 -18.17 -11.35
N SER A 279 7.23 -17.03 -10.69
CA SER A 279 7.09 -15.70 -11.31
C SER A 279 8.18 -15.49 -12.37
N LYS A 280 9.45 -15.80 -12.04
CA LYS A 280 10.58 -15.74 -12.99
C LYS A 280 10.37 -16.66 -14.19
N GLN A 281 9.96 -17.91 -13.96
CA GLN A 281 9.67 -18.86 -15.04
C GLN A 281 8.50 -18.39 -15.91
N THR A 282 7.45 -17.83 -15.31
CA THR A 282 6.31 -17.27 -16.03
C THR A 282 6.74 -16.10 -16.92
N ILE A 283 7.60 -15.21 -16.42
CA ILE A 283 8.14 -14.09 -17.20
C ILE A 283 8.95 -14.62 -18.40
N ILE A 284 9.85 -15.58 -18.17
CA ILE A 284 10.69 -16.16 -19.22
C ILE A 284 9.84 -16.81 -20.31
N THR A 285 8.88 -17.65 -19.92
CA THR A 285 8.00 -18.38 -20.86
C THR A 285 7.11 -17.43 -21.65
N LEU A 286 6.56 -16.38 -21.02
CA LEU A 286 5.76 -15.36 -21.72
C LEU A 286 6.62 -14.51 -22.67
N ALA A 287 7.84 -14.17 -22.28
CA ALA A 287 8.77 -13.43 -23.12
C ALA A 287 9.16 -14.23 -24.36
N GLU A 288 9.59 -15.49 -24.18
CA GLU A 288 10.07 -16.34 -25.28
C GLU A 288 8.96 -16.77 -26.24
N SER A 289 7.70 -16.77 -25.78
CA SER A 289 6.51 -16.96 -26.63
C SER A 289 6.02 -15.67 -27.31
N GLY A 290 6.69 -14.53 -27.09
CA GLY A 290 6.28 -13.24 -27.66
C GLY A 290 5.01 -12.65 -27.05
N CYS A 291 4.56 -13.18 -25.91
CA CYS A 291 3.30 -12.81 -25.24
C CYS A 291 3.48 -11.91 -24.02
N LEU A 292 4.68 -11.35 -23.81
CA LEU A 292 4.99 -10.46 -22.68
C LEU A 292 4.46 -9.03 -22.93
N ASP A 293 3.14 -8.92 -23.01
CA ASP A 293 2.41 -7.66 -23.10
C ASP A 293 1.75 -7.34 -21.74
N VAL A 294 1.59 -6.05 -21.43
CA VAL A 294 0.94 -5.53 -20.21
C VAL A 294 -0.51 -6.00 -20.09
N ARG A 295 -1.12 -6.43 -21.20
CA ARG A 295 -2.45 -7.06 -21.22
C ARG A 295 -2.47 -8.45 -20.60
N MET A 296 -1.39 -9.22 -20.76
CA MET A 296 -1.28 -10.61 -20.33
C MET A 296 -0.42 -10.78 -19.08
N PHE A 297 0.35 -9.76 -18.69
CA PHE A 297 1.25 -9.78 -17.55
C PHE A 297 0.92 -8.65 -16.54
N CYS A 298 0.89 -9.01 -15.26
CA CYS A 298 0.61 -8.09 -14.15
C CYS A 298 1.96 -7.60 -13.59
N ILE A 299 2.43 -6.43 -14.03
CA ILE A 299 3.71 -5.85 -13.59
C ILE A 299 3.80 -5.76 -12.05
N SER A 300 2.70 -5.42 -11.38
CA SER A 300 2.67 -5.32 -9.92
C SER A 300 2.73 -6.65 -9.18
N CYS A 301 2.22 -7.74 -9.76
CA CYS A 301 2.19 -9.06 -9.12
C CYS A 301 3.21 -10.04 -9.70
N LEU A 302 3.88 -9.68 -10.80
CA LEU A 302 4.81 -10.52 -11.54
C LEU A 302 4.22 -11.85 -12.05
N VAL A 303 2.91 -11.89 -12.28
CA VAL A 303 2.18 -13.08 -12.77
C VAL A 303 1.52 -12.86 -14.12
N LYS A 304 1.26 -13.96 -14.82
CA LYS A 304 0.32 -13.97 -15.94
C LYS A 304 -1.07 -13.57 -15.44
N LYS A 305 -1.67 -12.55 -16.05
CA LYS A 305 -3.04 -12.13 -15.76
C LYS A 305 -4.00 -13.26 -16.14
N PRO A 306 -4.83 -13.77 -15.20
CA PRO A 306 -5.89 -14.71 -15.57
C PRO A 306 -6.90 -14.01 -16.48
N VAL A 307 -7.63 -14.82 -17.25
CA VAL A 307 -8.63 -14.33 -18.20
C VAL A 307 -9.63 -13.44 -17.48
N ARG A 308 -9.80 -12.19 -17.95
CA ARG A 308 -10.63 -11.17 -17.31
C ARG A 308 -10.23 -10.96 -15.85
N SER A 309 -9.06 -10.37 -15.60
CA SER A 309 -8.61 -9.97 -14.25
C SER A 309 -8.12 -8.54 -14.19
N VAL A 310 -8.13 -7.97 -13.00
CA VAL A 310 -7.67 -6.60 -12.71
C VAL A 310 -6.80 -6.63 -11.46
N HIS A 311 -5.75 -5.80 -11.43
CA HIS A 311 -4.95 -5.61 -10.22
C HIS A 311 -5.71 -4.71 -9.24
N CYS A 312 -5.99 -5.22 -8.04
CA CYS A 312 -6.56 -4.39 -6.99
C CYS A 312 -5.45 -3.63 -6.27
N HIS A 313 -5.43 -2.31 -6.38
CA HIS A 313 -4.44 -1.46 -5.71
C HIS A 313 -4.54 -1.51 -4.18
N ASN A 314 -5.74 -1.72 -3.63
CA ASN A 314 -5.94 -1.82 -2.18
C ASN A 314 -5.40 -3.13 -1.60
N CYS A 315 -5.72 -4.25 -2.25
CA CYS A 315 -5.28 -5.58 -1.80
C CYS A 315 -3.87 -5.93 -2.30
N LYS A 316 -3.34 -5.22 -3.30
CA LYS A 316 -2.05 -5.46 -3.96
C LYS A 316 -1.94 -6.82 -4.67
N PHE A 317 -3.07 -7.41 -5.07
CA PHE A 317 -3.13 -8.67 -5.80
C PHE A 317 -3.95 -8.54 -7.08
N CYS A 318 -3.62 -9.34 -8.09
CA CYS A 318 -4.41 -9.51 -9.30
C CYS A 318 -5.61 -10.44 -8.97
N VAL A 319 -6.84 -9.94 -9.14
CA VAL A 319 -8.12 -10.61 -8.83
C VAL A 319 -8.98 -10.74 -10.09
N ALA A 320 -9.97 -11.65 -10.11
CA ALA A 320 -10.87 -11.75 -11.25
C ALA A 320 -11.62 -10.42 -11.47
N ARG A 321 -11.89 -10.04 -12.71
CA ARG A 321 -12.37 -8.69 -13.11
C ARG A 321 -13.73 -8.34 -12.52
N LEU A 322 -14.51 -9.35 -12.16
CA LEU A 322 -15.80 -9.17 -11.52
C LEU A 322 -15.68 -8.99 -10.00
N ASP A 323 -14.53 -9.33 -9.43
CA ASP A 323 -14.27 -9.19 -8.00
C ASP A 323 -13.85 -7.75 -7.72
N GLN A 324 -14.74 -7.00 -7.07
CA GLN A 324 -14.46 -5.62 -6.66
C GLN A 324 -13.98 -5.58 -5.21
N HIS A 325 -13.15 -4.59 -4.90
CA HIS A 325 -12.77 -4.30 -3.52
C HIS A 325 -14.00 -3.79 -2.78
N CYS A 326 -14.45 -4.54 -1.77
CA CYS A 326 -15.57 -4.14 -0.95
C CYS A 326 -15.08 -3.35 0.26
N ILE A 327 -15.54 -2.10 0.35
CA ILE A 327 -15.19 -1.20 1.45
C ILE A 327 -15.64 -1.79 2.80
N TRP A 328 -16.79 -2.47 2.82
CA TRP A 328 -17.39 -3.04 4.05
C TRP A 328 -16.65 -4.25 4.60
N THR A 329 -15.91 -5.00 3.77
CA THR A 329 -15.10 -6.14 4.22
C THR A 329 -13.61 -5.82 4.23
N GLY A 330 -13.19 -4.72 3.59
CA GLY A 330 -11.78 -4.35 3.43
C GLY A 330 -11.00 -5.30 2.52
N THR A 331 -11.71 -6.14 1.74
CA THR A 331 -11.13 -7.20 0.90
C THR A 331 -11.82 -7.26 -0.46
N CYS A 332 -11.18 -7.86 -1.46
CA CYS A 332 -11.87 -8.21 -2.70
C CYS A 332 -12.83 -9.38 -2.43
N ILE A 333 -14.02 -9.34 -3.02
CA ILE A 333 -15.04 -10.39 -2.87
C ILE A 333 -15.10 -11.21 -4.16
N GLY A 334 -14.90 -12.52 -4.04
CA GLY A 334 -15.07 -13.48 -5.14
C GLY A 334 -16.55 -13.68 -5.49
N LEU A 335 -16.94 -13.47 -6.75
CA LEU A 335 -18.34 -13.57 -7.20
C LEU A 335 -18.89 -15.01 -7.28
N TYR A 336 -18.12 -16.04 -6.90
CA TYR A 336 -18.54 -17.44 -7.02
C TYR A 336 -19.70 -17.86 -6.08
N TYR A 337 -20.25 -16.95 -5.27
CA TYR A 337 -21.25 -17.30 -4.25
C TYR A 337 -22.31 -16.23 -3.95
N LEU A 338 -22.72 -15.42 -4.95
CA LEU A 338 -23.99 -14.69 -4.88
C LEU A 338 -25.12 -15.49 -5.52
#